data_AF-A0A0F9JYV2-F1
#
_entry.id   AF-A0A0F9JYV2-F1
#
_cell.length_a   1.000
_cell.length_b   1.000
_cell.length_c   1.000
_cell.angle_alpha   90.00
_cell.angle_beta   90.00
_cell.angle_gamma   90.00
#
_symmetry.space_group_name_H-M   'P 1'
#
loop_
_entity.id
_entity.type
_entity.pdbx_description
1 polymer ?
#
loop_
_entity_poly.entity_id
_entity_poly.type
_entity_poly.pdbx_seq_one_letter_code
_entity_poly.pdbx_strand_id
1 'polypeptide(L)'
;MNNGNLIKQSLGLVGTNGRAARIGMIWATQSYGKVSDSIRDNTKYLFVSRMKDAKEVNEVKKDFQIPKSMEKDILKLKKNLFSIKTNYPVQC
;
A
#
# COMPACT_ATOMS: atom_id res chain seq x y z
N MET A 1 11.49 -4.91 26.88
CA MET A 1 10.64 -5.43 25.79
C MET A 1 10.91 -4.62 24.54
N ASN A 2 11.12 -5.27 23.39
CA ASN A 2 11.53 -4.58 22.18
C ASN A 2 10.28 -4.08 21.43
N ASN A 3 10.00 -2.78 21.51
CA ASN A 3 8.76 -2.17 21.01
C ASN A 3 8.47 -2.49 19.53
N GLY A 4 9.52 -2.72 18.72
CA GLY A 4 9.37 -3.12 17.32
C GLY A 4 8.67 -4.47 17.11
N ASN A 5 8.85 -5.43 18.03
CA ASN A 5 8.19 -6.74 17.92
C ASN A 5 6.70 -6.65 18.26
N LEU A 6 6.34 -5.87 19.28
CA LEU A 6 4.95 -5.63 19.65
C LEU A 6 4.18 -4.97 18.50
N ILE A 7 4.77 -3.95 17.86
CA ILE A 7 4.15 -3.26 16.72
C ILE A 7 3.90 -4.25 15.56
N LYS A 8 4.89 -5.08 15.21
CA LYS A 8 4.73 -6.09 14.15
C LYS A 8 3.62 -7.09 14.46
N GLN A 9 3.55 -7.56 15.71
CA GLN A 9 2.50 -8.49 16.15
C GLN A 9 1.11 -7.84 16.08
N SER A 10 0.96 -6.61 16.57
CA SER A 10 -0.31 -5.88 16.52
C SER A 10 -0.78 -5.63 15.08
N LEU A 11 0.12 -5.21 14.19
CA LEU A 11 -0.21 -5.00 12.77
C LEU A 11 -0.61 -6.31 12.08
N GLY A 12 0.10 -7.41 12.35
CA GLY A 12 -0.27 -8.73 11.84
C GLY A 12 -1.63 -9.19 12.35
N LEU A 13 -1.93 -8.96 13.63
CA LEU A 13 -3.22 -9.31 14.23
C LEU A 13 -4.38 -8.53 13.60
N VAL A 14 -4.20 -7.21 13.39
CA VAL A 14 -5.22 -6.39 12.70
C VAL A 14 -5.34 -6.79 11.22
N GLY A 15 -4.24 -7.07 10.54
CA GLY A 15 -4.24 -7.51 9.14
C GLY A 15 -5.01 -8.81 8.92
N THR A 16 -4.85 -9.79 9.81
CA THR A 16 -5.50 -11.11 9.69
C THR A 16 -6.91 -11.13 10.28
N ASN A 17 -7.14 -10.53 11.45
CA ASN A 17 -8.39 -10.66 12.20
C ASN A 17 -9.30 -9.44 12.11
N GLY A 18 -8.80 -8.30 11.61
CA GLY A 18 -9.53 -7.03 11.57
C GLY A 18 -10.85 -7.16 10.81
N ARG A 19 -10.87 -7.91 9.70
CA ARG A 19 -12.09 -8.13 8.91
C ARG A 19 -13.23 -8.74 9.73
N ALA A 20 -12.95 -9.80 10.50
CA ALA A 20 -13.95 -10.45 11.34
C ALA A 20 -14.47 -9.51 12.45
N ALA A 21 -13.58 -8.65 12.97
CA ALA A 21 -13.90 -7.64 13.97
C ALA A 21 -14.45 -6.31 13.41
N ARG A 22 -14.67 -6.21 12.08
CA ARG A 22 -15.09 -4.97 11.39
C ARG A 22 -14.12 -3.79 11.57
N ILE A 23 -12.82 -4.08 11.73
CA ILE A 23 -11.74 -3.10 11.78
C ILE A 23 -11.06 -3.07 10.41
N GLY A 24 -11.12 -1.91 9.75
CA GLY A 24 -10.41 -1.67 8.50
C GLY A 24 -8.95 -1.30 8.76
N MET A 25 -8.05 -1.80 7.92
CA MET A 25 -6.64 -1.42 7.94
C MET A 25 -6.28 -0.72 6.63
N ILE A 26 -5.70 0.47 6.73
CA ILE A 26 -5.10 1.21 5.62
C ILE A 26 -3.61 1.35 5.94
N TRP A 27 -2.77 1.05 4.96
CA TRP A 27 -1.32 1.14 5.10
C TRP A 27 -0.70 1.70 3.81
N ALA A 28 0.49 2.28 3.95
CA ALA A 28 1.25 2.84 2.84
C ALA A 28 2.73 2.47 3.01
N THR A 29 3.41 2.20 1.90
CA THR A 29 4.85 1.86 1.87
C THR A 29 5.51 2.43 0.62
N GLN A 30 6.82 2.64 0.70
CA GLN A 30 7.69 2.86 -0.47
C GLN A 30 8.52 1.61 -0.80
N SER A 31 8.38 0.53 -0.03
CA SER A 31 9.09 -0.74 -0.22
C SER A 31 8.11 -1.90 -0.03
N TYR A 32 7.46 -2.31 -1.13
CA TYR A 32 6.38 -3.30 -1.10
C TYR A 32 6.89 -4.67 -0.65
N GLY A 33 8.07 -5.08 -1.13
CA GLY A 33 8.68 -6.36 -0.76
C GLY A 33 9.13 -6.49 0.69
N LYS A 34 9.08 -5.40 1.48
CA LYS A 34 9.38 -5.43 2.93
C LYS A 34 8.14 -5.57 3.80
N VAL A 35 6.94 -5.49 3.21
CA VAL A 35 5.68 -5.66 3.93
C VAL A 35 5.46 -7.15 4.14
N SER A 36 5.01 -7.53 5.34
CA SER A 36 4.78 -8.94 5.64
C SER A 36 3.64 -9.52 4.80
N ASP A 37 3.79 -10.78 4.40
CA ASP A 37 2.80 -11.52 3.62
C ASP A 37 1.41 -11.47 4.27
N SER A 38 1.35 -11.62 5.61
CA SER A 38 0.10 -11.52 6.37
C SER A 38 -0.70 -10.22 6.13
N ILE A 39 -0.02 -9.12 5.85
CA ILE A 39 -0.66 -7.83 5.54
C ILE A 39 -1.02 -7.77 4.05
N ARG A 40 -0.10 -8.18 3.16
CA ARG A 40 -0.30 -8.13 1.70
C ARG A 40 -1.45 -9.03 1.27
N ASP A 41 -1.46 -10.29 1.73
CA ASP A 41 -2.44 -11.31 1.36
C ASP A 41 -3.86 -10.96 1.85
N ASN A 42 -3.97 -10.16 2.91
CA ASN A 42 -5.24 -9.66 3.44
C ASN A 42 -5.63 -8.27 2.89
N THR A 43 -4.84 -7.70 1.98
CA THR A 43 -5.14 -6.40 1.36
C THR A 43 -5.95 -6.59 0.09
N LYS A 44 -7.19 -6.09 0.08
CA LYS A 44 -8.10 -6.25 -1.07
C LYS A 44 -7.99 -5.15 -2.12
N TYR A 45 -7.63 -3.93 -1.69
CA TYR A 45 -7.61 -2.75 -2.55
C TYR A 45 -6.22 -2.14 -2.58
N LEU A 46 -5.82 -1.68 -3.76
CA LEU A 46 -4.50 -1.09 -3.98
C LEU A 46 -4.64 0.29 -4.61
N PHE A 47 -4.00 1.28 -3.98
CA PHE A 47 -3.64 2.53 -4.63
C PHE A 47 -2.15 2.48 -4.94
N VAL A 48 -1.81 2.58 -6.23
CA VAL A 48 -0.41 2.52 -6.69
C VAL A 48 0.04 3.88 -7.20
N SER A 49 1.18 4.33 -6.68
CA SER A 49 1.93 5.47 -7.21
C SER A 49 3.10 4.97 -8.04
N ARG A 50 3.83 5.88 -8.69
CA ARG A 50 5.01 5.53 -9.49
C ARG A 50 5.99 4.65 -8.70
N MET A 51 6.28 3.47 -9.23
CA MET A 51 7.33 2.58 -8.72
C MET A 51 8.62 2.75 -9.52
N LYS A 52 9.76 2.59 -8.84
CA LYS A 52 11.09 2.72 -9.48
C LYS A 52 11.58 1.41 -10.09
N ASP A 53 11.24 0.28 -9.48
CA ASP A 53 11.81 -1.02 -9.81
C ASP A 53 10.74 -1.95 -10.42
N ALA A 54 11.06 -2.55 -11.57
CA ALA A 54 10.21 -3.54 -12.22
C ALA A 54 10.01 -4.80 -11.36
N LYS A 55 10.96 -5.12 -10.46
CA LYS A 55 10.84 -6.24 -9.53
C LYS A 55 9.67 -6.04 -8.56
N GLU A 56 9.55 -4.86 -7.94
CA GLU A 56 8.42 -4.55 -7.05
C GLU A 56 7.09 -4.50 -7.81
N VAL A 57 7.10 -3.98 -9.04
CA VAL A 57 5.90 -4.01 -9.91
C VAL A 57 5.43 -5.44 -10.14
N ASN A 58 6.34 -6.40 -10.33
CA ASN A 58 5.99 -7.81 -10.51
C ASN A 58 5.40 -8.46 -9.26
N GLU A 59 5.89 -8.09 -8.07
CA GLU A 59 5.31 -8.56 -6.80
C GLU A 59 3.86 -8.07 -6.66
N VAL A 60 3.64 -6.76 -6.83
CA VAL A 60 2.31 -6.15 -6.78
C VAL A 60 1.39 -6.74 -7.85
N LYS A 61 1.91 -6.99 -9.06
CA LYS A 61 1.15 -7.62 -10.14
C LYS A 61 0.67 -9.01 -9.76
N LYS A 62 1.52 -9.81 -9.12
CA LYS A 62 1.17 -11.15 -8.66
C LYS A 62 0.07 -11.09 -7.60
N ASP A 63 0.23 -10.21 -6.62
CA ASP A 63 -0.65 -10.16 -5.46
C ASP A 63 -2.03 -9.56 -5.80
N PHE A 64 -2.10 -8.62 -6.76
CA PHE A 64 -3.34 -7.96 -7.18
C PHE A 64 -3.83 -8.32 -8.59
N GLN A 65 -3.19 -9.30 -9.25
CA GLN A 65 -3.55 -9.78 -10.60
C GLN A 65 -3.66 -8.66 -11.65
N ILE A 66 -2.74 -7.69 -11.59
CA ILE A 66 -2.77 -6.52 -12.49
C ILE A 66 -2.46 -6.96 -13.94
N PRO A 67 -3.16 -6.43 -14.97
CA PRO A 67 -2.84 -6.71 -16.36
C PRO A 67 -1.41 -6.31 -16.74
N LYS A 68 -0.75 -7.12 -17.58
CA LYS A 68 0.61 -6.83 -18.09
C LYS A 68 0.73 -5.46 -18.77
N SER A 69 -0.35 -4.97 -19.39
CA SER A 69 -0.38 -3.64 -20.02
C SER A 69 -0.11 -2.50 -19.02
N MET A 70 -0.56 -2.64 -17.77
CA MET A 70 -0.41 -1.61 -16.73
C MET A 70 0.99 -1.57 -16.11
N GLU A 71 1.85 -2.57 -16.33
CA GLU A 71 3.22 -2.58 -15.78
C GLU A 71 4.01 -1.35 -16.26
N LYS A 72 3.91 -1.04 -17.55
CA LYS A 72 4.57 0.12 -18.16
C LYS A 72 4.00 1.43 -17.64
N ASP A 73 2.70 1.46 -17.35
CA ASP A 73 2.03 2.64 -16.84
C ASP A 73 2.49 2.93 -15.41
N ILE A 74 2.54 1.93 -14.54
CA ILE A 74 3.00 2.06 -13.14
C ILE A 74 4.43 2.62 -13.06
N LEU A 75 5.34 2.14 -13.92
CA LEU A 75 6.73 2.63 -13.96
C LEU A 75 6.85 4.08 -14.46
N LYS A 76 5.90 4.51 -15.29
CA LYS A 76 5.89 5.82 -15.95
C LYS A 76 4.92 6.82 -15.31
N LEU A 77 4.18 6.44 -14.28
CA LEU A 77 3.28 7.33 -13.54
C LEU A 77 4.02 8.62 -13.18
N LYS A 78 3.48 9.76 -13.56
CA LYS A 78 4.09 11.06 -13.23
C LYS A 78 3.69 11.44 -11.81
N LYS A 79 4.57 12.17 -11.11
CA LYS A 79 4.31 12.70 -9.75
C LYS A 79 3.08 13.63 -9.70
N ASN A 80 2.61 14.11 -10.83
CA ASN A 80 1.58 15.14 -10.91
C ASN A 80 0.24 14.54 -11.32
N LEU A 81 -0.64 14.28 -10.34
CA LEU A 81 -2.09 14.30 -10.56
C LEU A 81 -2.95 14.52 -9.29
N PHE A 82 -2.41 15.15 -8.25
CA PHE A 82 -3.23 15.70 -7.15
C PHE A 82 -2.75 17.10 -6.78
N SER A 83 -2.76 18.03 -7.74
CA SER A 83 -2.96 19.43 -7.41
C SER A 83 -4.44 19.62 -7.13
N ILE A 84 -4.93 19.13 -5.99
CA ILE A 84 -6.19 19.62 -5.46
C ILE A 84 -5.89 21.05 -5.04
N LYS A 85 -6.21 22.01 -5.90
CA LYS A 85 -6.40 23.39 -5.47
C LYS A 85 -7.62 23.39 -4.55
N THR A 86 -7.43 23.11 -3.26
CA THR A 86 -8.45 23.41 -2.27
C THR A 86 -8.48 24.92 -2.15
N ASN A 87 -9.52 25.57 -2.67
CA ASN A 87 -9.86 26.97 -2.40
C ASN A 87 -10.39 27.16 -0.96
N TYR A 88 -9.89 26.40 0.01
CA TYR A 88 -10.20 26.61 1.41
C TYR A 88 -9.03 27.38 2.02
N PRO A 89 -9.25 28.64 2.44
CA PRO A 89 -8.22 29.36 3.17
C PRO A 89 -7.96 28.61 4.48
N VAL A 90 -6.73 28.12 4.64
CA VAL A 90 -6.24 27.73 5.97
C VAL A 90 -5.98 29.04 6.69
N GLN A 91 -6.92 29.44 7.55
CA GLN A 91 -6.65 30.45 8.57
C GLN A 91 -5.75 29.80 9.61
N CYS A 92 -4.48 30.21 9.64
CA CYS A 92 -3.64 30.12 10.84
C CYS A 92 -3.98 31.30 11.76
#